data_AF-A0ABC8JGQ9-F1
#
_entry.id   AF-A0ABC8JGQ9-F1
#
_cell.length_a   1.000
_cell.length_b   1.000
_cell.length_c   1.000
_cell.angle_alpha   90.00
_cell.angle_beta   90.00
_cell.angle_gamma   90.00
#
_symmetry.space_group_name_H-M   'P 1'
#
loop_
_entity.id
_entity.type
_entity.pdbx_description
1 polymer ?
#
loop_
_entity_poly.entity_id
_entity_poly.type
_entity_poly.pdbx_seq_one_letter_code
_entity_poly.pdbx_strand_id
1 'polypeptide(L)'
;MRDLLVCCSGMNMFSVSIDLWIFLVVYYGFGSQRTMGQDYSYTQPSSSDEFDMTSLLQEEADLYQDEAESGYATGDVQYQPQPEGDEGIPLTCYCGSEPVLQTSYTQRDPGRRYFTCDNVSDGDCHIWKWQDVAVMEEMREMQTQLRLLKNQFFETDQKVTKLQKIVVVLSKKNIKLVMEIGSCLLVMAIAVMVMGW
;
A
#
# COMPACT_ATOMS: atom_id res chain seq x y z
N MET A 1 -56.86 19.28 -17.08
CA MET A 1 -57.18 19.39 -18.52
C MET A 1 -56.27 18.40 -19.22
N ARG A 2 -56.78 17.17 -19.46
CA ARG A 2 -57.25 16.74 -20.79
C ARG A 2 -56.06 16.69 -21.77
N ASP A 3 -55.54 15.57 -22.24
CA ASP A 3 -56.02 14.20 -22.37
C ASP A 3 -54.80 13.29 -22.62
N LEU A 4 -54.75 12.12 -21.98
CA LEU A 4 -54.14 10.89 -22.50
C LEU A 4 -54.50 9.75 -21.54
N LEU A 5 -55.80 9.56 -21.42
CA LEU A 5 -56.44 8.42 -20.79
C LEU A 5 -57.00 7.55 -21.92
N VAL A 6 -56.10 6.92 -22.69
CA VAL A 6 -56.39 5.93 -23.75
C VAL A 6 -55.06 5.16 -23.88
N CYS A 7 -54.83 3.94 -23.38
CA CYS A 7 -55.65 2.75 -23.28
C CYS A 7 -55.28 1.95 -22.01
N CYS A 8 -56.09 2.05 -20.94
CA CYS A 8 -56.09 1.06 -19.85
C CYS A 8 -57.23 0.06 -20.01
N SER A 9 -57.50 -0.35 -21.26
CA SER A 9 -58.41 -1.47 -21.56
C SER A 9 -57.55 -2.59 -22.13
N GLY A 10 -57.12 -3.52 -21.26
CA GLY A 10 -56.44 -4.74 -21.69
C GLY A 10 -54.95 -4.83 -21.35
N MET A 11 -54.49 -4.27 -20.23
CA MET A 11 -53.21 -4.71 -19.67
C MET A 11 -53.41 -6.10 -19.06
N ASN A 12 -53.23 -7.13 -19.89
CA ASN A 12 -53.14 -8.50 -19.46
C ASN A 12 -52.10 -8.59 -18.33
N MET A 13 -52.48 -9.20 -17.21
CA MET A 13 -51.64 -9.47 -16.04
C MET A 13 -50.32 -10.20 -16.38
N PHE A 14 -50.23 -10.75 -17.60
CA PHE A 14 -49.05 -11.37 -18.19
C PHE A 14 -47.91 -10.38 -18.53
N SER A 15 -48.20 -9.14 -18.93
CA SER A 15 -47.13 -8.20 -19.34
C SER A 15 -46.31 -7.70 -18.15
N VAL A 16 -46.97 -7.41 -17.01
CA VAL A 16 -46.31 -6.96 -15.77
C VAL A 16 -45.37 -8.04 -15.20
N SER A 17 -45.70 -9.31 -15.43
CA SER A 17 -44.89 -10.45 -14.97
C SER A 17 -43.59 -10.60 -15.78
N ILE A 18 -43.65 -10.38 -17.11
CA ILE A 18 -42.49 -10.47 -18.01
C ILE A 18 -41.50 -9.33 -17.73
N ASP A 19 -42.00 -8.10 -17.55
CA ASP A 19 -41.16 -6.93 -17.29
C ASP A 19 -40.44 -7.04 -15.93
N LEU A 20 -41.10 -7.60 -14.90
CA LEU A 20 -40.48 -7.86 -13.60
C LEU A 20 -39.43 -8.98 -13.69
N TRP A 21 -39.63 -9.97 -14.58
CA TRP A 21 -38.69 -11.06 -14.83
C TRP A 21 -37.45 -10.57 -15.59
N ILE A 22 -37.63 -9.71 -16.59
CA ILE A 22 -36.53 -9.05 -17.31
C ILE A 22 -35.73 -8.17 -16.33
N PHE A 23 -36.41 -7.42 -15.46
CA PHE A 23 -35.74 -6.65 -14.41
C PHE A 23 -34.94 -7.55 -13.46
N LEU A 24 -35.48 -8.70 -13.03
CA LEU A 24 -34.73 -9.67 -12.21
C LEU A 24 -33.52 -10.26 -12.94
N VAL A 25 -33.65 -10.64 -14.21
CA VAL A 25 -32.54 -11.19 -15.01
C VAL A 25 -31.46 -10.15 -15.27
N VAL A 26 -31.83 -8.89 -15.55
CA VAL A 26 -30.86 -7.81 -15.79
C VAL A 26 -30.20 -7.36 -14.49
N TYR A 27 -30.95 -7.26 -13.39
CA TYR A 27 -30.43 -6.81 -12.09
C TYR A 27 -29.54 -7.88 -11.41
N TYR A 28 -29.76 -9.17 -11.67
CA TYR A 28 -28.96 -10.28 -11.12
C TYR A 28 -27.97 -10.93 -12.11
N GLY A 29 -27.99 -10.57 -13.40
CA GLY A 29 -27.28 -11.31 -14.45
C GLY A 29 -26.01 -10.69 -15.02
N PHE A 30 -25.63 -9.44 -14.70
CA PHE A 30 -24.48 -8.78 -15.34
C PHE A 30 -23.44 -8.25 -14.33
N GLY A 31 -22.90 -9.15 -13.51
CA GLY A 31 -21.68 -8.91 -12.74
C GLY A 31 -20.42 -9.31 -13.53
N SER A 32 -20.08 -8.56 -14.59
CA SER A 32 -18.83 -8.78 -15.34
C SER A 32 -17.64 -8.19 -14.56
N GLN A 33 -16.92 -9.04 -13.83
CA GLN A 33 -15.64 -8.70 -13.22
C GLN A 33 -14.55 -8.71 -14.30
N ARG A 34 -14.01 -7.53 -14.63
CA ARG A 34 -12.75 -7.44 -15.39
C ARG A 34 -11.61 -7.91 -14.50
N THR A 35 -10.98 -9.02 -14.87
CA THR A 35 -9.71 -9.45 -14.28
C THR A 35 -8.57 -8.63 -14.89
N MET A 36 -7.94 -7.76 -14.12
CA MET A 36 -6.62 -7.23 -14.47
C MET A 36 -5.61 -8.36 -14.24
N GLY A 37 -5.27 -9.08 -15.32
CA GLY A 37 -4.15 -10.01 -15.36
C GLY A 37 -2.84 -9.24 -15.33
N GLN A 38 -1.94 -9.64 -14.45
CA GLN A 38 -0.56 -9.20 -14.44
C GLN A 38 0.23 -10.16 -15.35
N ASP A 39 0.46 -9.73 -16.59
CA ASP A 39 1.26 -10.48 -17.57
C ASP A 39 2.65 -9.82 -17.67
N TYR A 40 3.38 -9.76 -16.55
CA TYR A 40 4.79 -9.41 -16.56
C TYR A 40 5.62 -10.68 -16.77
N SER A 41 5.88 -11.02 -18.03
CA SER A 41 6.81 -12.06 -18.43
C SER A 41 8.19 -11.44 -18.66
N TYR A 42 9.09 -11.61 -17.70
CA TYR A 42 10.49 -11.21 -17.85
C TYR A 42 11.27 -12.32 -18.55
N THR A 43 11.65 -12.11 -19.80
CA THR A 43 12.56 -13.00 -20.53
C THR A 43 13.99 -12.57 -20.23
N GLN A 44 14.69 -13.32 -19.37
CA GLN A 44 16.13 -13.14 -19.18
C GLN A 44 16.84 -13.43 -20.52
N PRO A 45 17.68 -12.53 -21.04
CA PRO A 45 18.58 -12.90 -22.12
C PRO A 45 19.63 -13.86 -21.57
N SER A 46 19.69 -15.08 -22.10
CA SER A 46 20.88 -15.92 -21.98
C SER A 46 22.02 -15.22 -22.70
N SER A 47 22.89 -14.56 -21.94
CA SER A 47 24.18 -14.09 -22.43
C SER A 47 25.14 -15.28 -22.40
N SER A 48 25.31 -15.89 -23.57
CA SER A 48 26.43 -16.76 -23.87
C SER A 48 27.58 -15.88 -24.34
N ASP A 49 28.47 -15.50 -23.43
CA ASP A 49 29.87 -15.18 -23.70
C ASP A 49 30.62 -15.25 -22.36
N GLU A 50 31.70 -16.01 -22.33
CA GLU A 50 32.60 -16.19 -21.19
C GLU A 50 33.22 -14.84 -20.80
N PHE A 51 32.55 -14.09 -19.94
CA PHE A 51 33.13 -12.91 -19.31
C PHE A 51 33.87 -13.37 -18.06
N ASP A 52 35.19 -13.16 -18.02
CA ASP A 52 36.04 -13.54 -16.90
C ASP A 52 35.77 -12.65 -15.69
N MET A 53 34.73 -13.02 -14.94
CA MET A 53 34.31 -12.39 -13.69
C MET A 53 35.41 -12.40 -12.61
N THR A 54 36.46 -13.21 -12.79
CA THR A 54 37.56 -13.34 -11.85
C THR A 54 38.39 -12.06 -11.78
N SER A 55 38.56 -11.36 -12.91
CA SER A 55 39.32 -10.10 -12.93
C SER A 55 38.63 -8.97 -12.17
N LEU A 56 37.29 -8.87 -12.25
CA LEU A 56 36.51 -7.86 -11.53
C LEU A 56 36.43 -8.17 -10.03
N LEU A 57 36.30 -9.45 -9.66
CA LEU A 57 36.32 -9.86 -8.26
C LEU A 57 37.70 -9.67 -7.62
N GLN A 58 38.78 -9.83 -8.39
CA GLN A 58 40.14 -9.56 -7.92
C GLN A 58 40.37 -8.05 -7.72
N GLU A 59 39.90 -7.21 -8.65
CA GLU A 59 39.97 -5.74 -8.52
C GLU A 59 39.13 -5.23 -7.34
N GLU A 60 37.99 -5.84 -7.06
CA GLU A 60 37.19 -5.57 -5.87
C GLU A 60 37.92 -6.01 -4.59
N ALA A 61 38.53 -7.20 -4.56
CA ALA A 61 39.27 -7.70 -3.41
C ALA A 61 40.50 -6.85 -3.06
N ASP A 62 41.21 -6.34 -4.06
CA ASP A 62 42.38 -5.48 -3.87
C ASP A 62 41.96 -4.13 -3.25
N LEU A 63 40.84 -3.54 -3.67
CA LEU A 63 40.29 -2.32 -3.05
C LEU A 63 39.93 -2.48 -1.56
N TYR A 64 39.56 -3.68 -1.11
CA TYR A 64 39.25 -3.93 0.31
C TYR A 64 40.51 -4.12 1.18
N GLN A 65 41.68 -4.35 0.59
CA GLN A 65 42.91 -4.60 1.36
C GLN A 65 43.57 -3.29 1.82
N ASP A 66 43.36 -2.20 1.08
CA ASP A 66 43.91 -0.86 1.33
C ASP A 66 43.36 -0.22 2.62
N GLU A 67 42.13 -0.58 3.00
CA GLU A 67 41.48 -0.08 4.21
C GLU A 67 42.11 -0.64 5.50
N ALA A 68 42.79 -1.79 5.42
CA ALA A 68 43.41 -2.43 6.58
C ALA A 68 44.75 -1.81 6.99
N GLU A 69 45.43 -1.07 6.10
CA GLU A 69 46.71 -0.41 6.39
C GLU A 69 46.58 1.12 6.61
N SER A 70 45.41 1.71 6.39
CA SER A 70 45.13 3.09 6.82
C SER A 70 44.80 3.12 8.33
N GLY A 71 45.80 2.79 9.14
CA GLY A 71 45.81 3.06 10.57
C GLY A 71 45.86 4.57 10.80
N TYR A 72 44.74 5.26 10.59
CA TYR A 72 44.55 6.58 11.19
C TYR A 72 44.69 6.37 12.69
N ALA A 73 45.60 7.12 13.30
CA ALA A 73 45.79 7.13 14.74
C ALA A 73 44.41 7.39 15.37
N THR A 74 43.78 6.32 15.86
CA THR A 74 42.61 6.40 16.71
C THR A 74 43.12 6.93 18.03
N GLY A 75 43.34 8.25 18.08
CA GLY A 75 43.23 8.97 19.32
C GLY A 75 41.86 8.62 19.85
N ASP A 76 41.83 8.01 21.02
CA ASP A 76 40.65 7.65 21.76
C ASP A 76 39.78 8.92 21.91
N VAL A 77 38.84 9.12 20.97
CA VAL A 77 37.86 10.20 21.07
C VAL A 77 36.87 9.70 22.11
N GLN A 78 37.17 10.02 23.36
CA GLN A 78 36.20 9.89 24.44
C GLN A 78 34.99 10.77 24.09
N TYR A 79 33.95 10.15 23.54
CA TYR A 79 32.65 10.79 23.42
C TYR A 79 32.16 11.06 24.84
N GLN A 80 32.19 12.32 25.26
CA GLN A 80 31.38 12.74 26.40
C GLN A 80 29.91 12.42 26.04
N PRO A 81 29.19 11.65 26.86
CA PRO A 81 27.76 11.44 26.66
C PRO A 81 27.09 12.81 26.70
N GLN A 82 26.64 13.30 25.55
CA GLN A 82 25.80 14.49 25.53
C GLN A 82 24.44 14.13 26.12
N PRO A 83 23.84 15.04 26.92
CA PRO A 83 22.56 14.80 27.56
C PRO A 83 21.55 14.36 26.50
N GLU A 84 20.84 13.27 26.78
CA GLU A 84 19.84 12.62 25.95
C GLU A 84 18.80 13.67 25.51
N GLY A 85 19.07 14.35 24.40
CA GLY A 85 18.12 15.22 23.72
C GLY A 85 17.21 14.32 22.90
N ASP A 86 15.90 14.57 23.03
CA ASP A 86 14.80 13.83 22.39
C ASP A 86 15.21 13.11 21.09
N GLU A 87 14.92 11.81 21.02
CA GLU A 87 15.11 10.99 19.82
C GLU A 87 14.38 11.66 18.64
N GLY A 88 15.04 11.73 17.49
CA GLY A 88 14.49 12.33 16.27
C GLY A 88 14.94 13.77 15.97
N ILE A 89 14.17 14.44 15.11
CA ILE A 89 14.42 15.82 14.68
C ILE A 89 13.86 16.78 15.73
N PRO A 90 14.70 17.65 16.31
CA PRO A 90 14.23 18.58 17.32
C PRO A 90 13.26 19.60 16.70
N LEU A 91 12.05 19.67 17.25
CA LEU A 91 11.01 20.62 16.83
C LEU A 91 11.03 21.92 17.65
N THR A 92 11.54 21.88 18.88
CA THR A 92 11.52 23.03 19.80
C THR A 92 12.74 22.97 20.73
N CYS A 93 13.37 24.12 20.96
CA CYS A 93 14.46 24.23 21.94
C CYS A 93 13.90 24.30 23.37
N TYR A 94 14.72 24.02 24.38
CA TYR A 94 14.34 24.10 25.80
C TYR A 94 13.84 25.50 26.24
N CYS A 95 14.20 26.56 25.53
CA CYS A 95 13.72 27.92 25.75
C CYS A 95 12.36 28.22 25.08
N GLY A 96 11.78 27.25 24.36
CA GLY A 96 10.53 27.41 23.59
C GLY A 96 10.70 28.00 22.20
N SER A 97 11.92 28.38 21.80
CA SER A 97 12.21 28.89 20.44
C SER A 97 12.35 27.76 19.41
N GLU A 98 12.09 28.07 18.15
CA GLU A 98 12.30 27.14 17.03
C GLU A 98 13.81 26.92 16.80
N PRO A 99 14.27 25.66 16.66
CA PRO A 99 15.68 25.37 16.38
C PRO A 99 16.05 25.77 14.94
N VAL A 100 17.22 26.37 14.78
CA VAL A 100 17.78 26.79 13.49
C VAL A 100 18.84 25.80 13.01
N LEU A 101 18.94 25.63 11.70
CA LEU A 101 19.91 24.74 11.08
C LEU A 101 21.15 25.52 10.64
N GLN A 102 22.29 25.25 11.25
CA GLN A 102 23.56 25.92 10.95
C GLN A 102 24.57 24.95 10.32
N THR A 103 25.49 25.51 9.53
CA THR A 103 26.57 24.75 8.90
C THR A 103 27.85 24.87 9.73
N SER A 104 28.51 23.75 9.99
CA SER A 104 29.85 23.66 10.55
C SER A 104 30.86 24.12 9.51
N TYR A 105 31.69 25.09 9.89
CA TYR A 105 32.86 25.51 9.14
C TYR A 105 34.16 25.04 9.79
N THR A 106 34.07 24.03 10.67
CA THR A 106 35.26 23.48 11.35
C THR A 106 36.10 22.68 10.36
N GLN A 107 37.42 22.64 10.59
CA GLN A 107 38.34 21.87 9.74
C GLN A 107 38.07 20.36 9.81
N ARG A 108 37.50 19.87 10.92
CA ARG A 108 37.17 18.45 11.11
C ARG A 108 35.90 18.04 10.36
N ASP A 109 34.88 18.90 10.36
CA ASP A 109 33.57 18.60 9.78
C ASP A 109 33.09 19.74 8.86
N PRO A 110 33.82 20.07 7.79
CA PRO A 110 33.45 21.18 6.90
C PRO A 110 32.15 20.87 6.16
N GLY A 111 31.18 21.80 6.22
CA GLY A 111 29.90 21.68 5.52
C GLY A 111 28.84 20.81 6.21
N ARG A 112 29.18 20.14 7.33
CA ARG A 112 28.23 19.33 8.09
C ARG A 112 27.21 20.23 8.81
N ARG A 113 25.94 19.84 8.85
CA ARG A 113 24.87 20.69 9.42
C ARG A 113 24.43 20.19 10.79
N TYR A 114 24.06 21.12 11.67
CA TYR A 114 23.56 20.85 13.01
C TYR A 114 22.41 21.79 13.37
N PHE A 115 21.51 21.32 14.22
CA PHE A 115 20.47 22.11 14.86
C PHE A 115 21.06 22.86 16.05
N THR A 116 20.72 24.14 16.18
CA THR A 116 21.11 25.02 17.29
C THR A 116 19.96 25.99 17.61
N CYS A 117 20.10 26.79 18.66
CA CYS A 117 19.17 27.86 19.00
C CYS A 117 19.82 29.24 18.76
N ASP A 118 19.05 30.22 18.30
CA ASP A 118 19.51 31.62 18.19
C ASP A 118 19.88 32.22 19.55
N ASN A 119 19.21 31.77 20.61
CA ASN A 119 19.36 32.27 21.97
C ASN A 119 20.52 31.61 22.74
N VAL A 120 21.40 30.86 22.05
CA VAL A 120 22.49 30.09 22.67
C VAL A 120 23.46 30.95 23.51
N SER A 121 23.47 32.26 23.29
CA SER A 121 24.29 33.23 24.02
C SER A 121 23.82 33.53 25.44
N ASP A 122 22.60 33.13 25.81
CA ASP A 122 21.96 33.58 27.05
C ASP A 122 22.47 32.84 28.31
N GLY A 123 23.38 31.87 28.11
CA GLY A 123 24.02 31.11 29.20
C GLY A 123 23.18 29.94 29.72
N ASP A 124 21.96 29.77 29.21
CA ASP A 124 21.11 28.61 29.48
C ASP A 124 21.47 27.40 28.58
N CYS A 125 20.95 26.22 28.91
CA CYS A 125 21.14 25.02 28.09
C CYS A 125 20.24 25.07 26.86
N HIS A 126 20.84 25.11 25.67
CA HIS A 126 20.14 25.12 24.39
C HIS A 126 20.37 23.83 23.61
N ILE A 127 19.46 23.55 22.67
CA ILE A 127 19.54 22.37 21.84
C ILE A 127 20.74 22.44 20.91
N TRP A 128 21.48 21.33 20.83
CA TRP A 128 22.53 21.11 19.85
C TRP A 128 22.48 19.65 19.40
N LYS A 129 22.31 19.41 18.11
CA LYS A 129 22.26 18.05 17.56
C LYS A 129 22.69 18.04 16.10
N TRP A 130 23.48 17.06 15.68
CA TRP A 130 23.82 16.92 14.27
C TRP A 130 22.58 16.56 13.43
N GLN A 131 22.46 17.17 12.25
CA GLN A 131 21.30 16.97 11.38
C GLN A 131 21.19 15.52 10.88
N ASP A 132 22.32 14.92 10.51
CA ASP A 132 22.39 13.54 10.01
C ASP A 132 21.94 12.52 11.06
N VAL A 133 22.35 12.70 12.32
CA VAL A 133 21.93 11.85 13.45
C VAL A 133 20.42 11.98 13.67
N ALA A 134 19.91 13.20 13.78
CA ALA A 134 18.49 13.48 13.95
C ALA A 134 17.62 12.88 12.81
N VAL A 135 18.04 13.08 11.56
CA VAL A 135 17.33 12.52 10.39
C VAL A 135 17.39 11.00 10.38
N MET A 136 18.53 10.40 10.75
CA MET A 136 18.66 8.94 10.79
C MET A 136 17.73 8.30 11.82
N GLU A 137 17.57 8.92 12.99
CA GLU A 137 16.65 8.47 14.03
C GLU A 137 15.19 8.49 13.54
N GLU A 138 14.74 9.59 12.95
CA GLU A 138 13.41 9.70 12.34
C GLU A 138 13.19 8.68 11.22
N MET A 139 14.18 8.50 10.35
CA MET A 139 14.10 7.54 9.25
C MET A 139 13.98 6.10 9.75
N ARG A 140 14.66 5.75 10.85
CA ARG A 140 14.58 4.43 11.46
C ARG A 140 13.18 4.16 12.02
N GLU A 141 12.57 5.15 12.65
CA GLU A 141 11.20 5.02 13.14
C GLU A 141 10.20 4.87 11.98
N MET A 142 10.28 5.76 10.99
CA MET A 142 9.44 5.70 9.79
C MET A 142 9.57 4.36 9.06
N GLN A 143 10.79 3.85 8.91
CA GLN A 143 11.02 2.55 8.28
C GLN A 143 10.33 1.40 9.05
N THR A 144 10.30 1.49 10.38
CA THR A 144 9.62 0.51 11.23
C THR A 144 8.10 0.58 11.03
N GLN A 145 7.54 1.78 11.01
CA GLN A 145 6.12 1.98 10.72
C GLN A 145 5.72 1.47 9.33
N LEU A 146 6.54 1.73 8.31
CA LEU A 146 6.33 1.22 6.95
C LEU A 146 6.33 -0.31 6.89
N ARG A 147 7.21 -0.99 7.65
CA ARG A 147 7.21 -2.46 7.75
C ARG A 147 5.92 -2.99 8.35
N LEU A 148 5.39 -2.34 9.39
CA LEU A 148 4.12 -2.71 10.02
C LEU A 148 2.94 -2.53 9.07
N LEU A 149 2.85 -1.37 8.41
CA LEU A 149 1.81 -1.08 7.42
C LEU A 149 1.84 -2.07 6.26
N LYS A 150 3.03 -2.43 5.76
CA LYS A 150 3.19 -3.44 4.70
C LYS A 150 2.65 -4.80 5.12
N ASN A 151 2.90 -5.22 6.36
CA ASN A 151 2.40 -6.49 6.88
C ASN A 151 0.86 -6.48 7.00
N GLN A 152 0.28 -5.38 7.49
CA GLN A 152 -1.18 -5.22 7.56
C GLN A 152 -1.85 -5.20 6.18
N PHE A 153 -1.20 -4.58 5.19
CA PHE A 153 -1.66 -4.58 3.80
C PHE A 153 -1.75 -6.01 3.25
N PHE A 154 -0.67 -6.80 3.43
CA PHE A 154 -0.65 -8.19 2.98
C PHE A 154 -1.73 -9.05 3.68
N GLU A 155 -1.92 -8.87 4.98
CA GLU A 155 -2.97 -9.56 5.72
C GLU A 155 -4.37 -9.19 5.21
N THR A 156 -4.59 -7.90 4.93
CA THR A 156 -5.87 -7.39 4.40
C THR A 156 -6.14 -7.94 3.01
N ASP A 157 -5.15 -7.93 2.12
CA ASP A 157 -5.26 -8.47 0.77
C ASP A 157 -5.53 -9.98 0.78
N GLN A 158 -4.88 -10.71 1.69
CA GLN A 158 -5.17 -12.13 1.91
C GLN A 158 -6.61 -12.37 2.41
N LYS A 159 -7.12 -11.51 3.30
CA LYS A 159 -8.52 -11.60 3.76
C LYS A 159 -9.49 -11.29 2.62
N VAL A 160 -9.23 -10.26 1.82
CA VAL A 160 -10.05 -9.87 0.66
C VAL A 160 -10.11 -11.00 -0.36
N THR A 161 -8.99 -11.64 -0.69
CA THR A 161 -8.98 -12.76 -1.65
C THR A 161 -9.77 -13.98 -1.14
N LYS A 162 -9.73 -14.28 0.17
CA LYS A 162 -10.56 -15.33 0.78
C LYS A 162 -12.05 -14.97 0.72
N LEU A 163 -12.40 -13.74 1.10
CA LEU A 163 -13.77 -13.22 1.03
C LEU A 163 -14.32 -13.26 -0.40
N GLN A 164 -13.51 -12.84 -1.38
CA GLN A 164 -13.88 -12.88 -2.80
C GLN A 164 -14.24 -14.31 -3.24
N LYS A 165 -13.42 -15.31 -2.88
CA LYS A 165 -13.72 -16.71 -3.19
C LYS A 165 -15.05 -17.17 -2.59
N ILE A 166 -15.32 -16.79 -1.34
CA ILE A 166 -16.59 -17.12 -0.67
C ILE A 166 -17.77 -16.47 -1.39
N VAL A 167 -17.67 -15.18 -1.75
CA VAL A 167 -18.72 -14.45 -2.48
C VAL A 167 -19.01 -15.10 -3.83
N VAL A 168 -17.99 -15.49 -4.59
CA VAL A 168 -18.16 -16.18 -5.88
C VAL A 168 -18.90 -17.52 -5.70
N VAL A 169 -18.52 -18.31 -4.67
CA VAL A 169 -19.18 -19.59 -4.38
C VAL A 169 -20.64 -19.38 -3.96
N LEU A 170 -20.91 -18.41 -3.09
CA LEU A 170 -22.27 -18.08 -2.65
C LEU A 170 -23.13 -17.58 -3.81
N SER A 171 -22.60 -16.70 -4.66
CA SER A 171 -23.27 -16.21 -5.87
C SER A 171 -23.65 -17.38 -6.81
N LYS A 172 -22.73 -18.32 -7.06
CA LYS A 172 -23.01 -19.51 -7.89
C LYS A 172 -24.11 -20.39 -7.30
N LYS A 173 -24.13 -20.58 -5.98
CA LYS A 173 -25.18 -21.34 -5.28
C LYS A 173 -26.54 -20.65 -5.37
N ASN A 174 -26.55 -19.32 -5.18
CA ASN A 174 -27.77 -18.52 -5.29
C ASN A 174 -28.34 -18.58 -6.71
N ILE A 175 -27.52 -18.42 -7.74
CA ILE A 175 -27.96 -18.55 -9.14
C ILE A 175 -28.52 -19.95 -9.40
N LYS A 176 -27.86 -21.01 -8.93
CA LYS A 176 -28.36 -22.39 -9.08
C LYS A 176 -29.74 -22.55 -8.46
N LEU A 177 -29.93 -22.06 -7.24
CA LEU A 177 -31.20 -22.17 -6.51
C LEU A 177 -32.31 -21.37 -7.21
N VAL A 178 -32.01 -20.17 -7.70
CA VAL A 178 -32.97 -19.36 -8.48
C VAL A 178 -33.38 -20.07 -9.77
N MET A 179 -32.44 -20.68 -10.49
CA MET A 179 -32.73 -21.45 -11.70
C MET A 179 -33.60 -22.68 -11.41
N GLU A 180 -33.33 -23.38 -10.31
CA GLU A 180 -34.09 -24.55 -9.87
C GLU A 180 -35.53 -24.17 -9.49
N ILE A 181 -35.71 -23.15 -8.63
CA ILE A 181 -37.05 -22.62 -8.29
C ILE A 181 -37.77 -22.12 -9.55
N GLY A 182 -37.09 -21.37 -10.42
CA GLY A 182 -37.67 -20.85 -11.66
C GLY A 182 -38.20 -21.96 -12.57
N SER A 183 -37.46 -23.05 -12.71
CA SER A 183 -37.89 -24.23 -13.48
C SER A 183 -39.11 -24.92 -12.87
N CYS A 184 -39.17 -25.09 -11.54
CA CYS A 184 -40.34 -25.67 -10.86
C CYS A 184 -41.59 -24.80 -11.05
N LEU A 185 -41.47 -23.47 -10.90
CA LEU A 185 -42.59 -22.56 -11.09
C LEU A 185 -43.12 -22.59 -12.52
N LEU A 186 -42.23 -22.68 -13.52
CA LEU A 186 -42.61 -22.80 -14.93
C LEU A 186 -43.41 -24.08 -15.20
N VAL A 187 -42.97 -25.23 -14.66
CA VAL A 187 -43.69 -26.51 -14.79
C VAL A 187 -45.07 -26.44 -14.13
N MET A 188 -45.15 -25.88 -12.93
CA MET A 188 -46.41 -25.71 -12.21
C MET A 188 -47.39 -24.81 -12.98
N ALA A 189 -46.91 -23.72 -13.59
CA ALA A 189 -47.75 -22.85 -14.42
C ALA A 189 -48.32 -23.56 -15.65
N ILE A 190 -47.51 -24.37 -16.35
CA ILE A 190 -47.97 -25.16 -17.50
C ILE A 190 -49.03 -26.17 -17.07
N ALA A 191 -48.83 -26.88 -15.95
CA ALA A 191 -49.79 -27.85 -15.45
C ALA A 191 -51.16 -27.22 -15.15
N VAL A 192 -51.18 -26.03 -14.54
CA VAL A 192 -52.42 -25.29 -14.28
C VAL A 192 -53.13 -24.89 -15.58
N MET A 193 -52.38 -24.45 -16.61
CA MET A 193 -52.95 -24.10 -17.91
C MET A 193 -53.57 -25.30 -18.63
N VAL A 194 -52.96 -26.49 -18.54
CA VAL A 194 -53.45 -27.72 -19.17
C VAL A 194 -54.68 -28.28 -18.44
N MET A 195 -54.69 -28.24 -17.10
CA MET A 195 -55.82 -28.75 -16.30
C MET A 195 -57.04 -27.82 -16.32
N GLY A 196 -56.86 -26.55 -16.68
CA GLY A 196 -57.93 -25.55 -16.79
C GLY A 196 -58.63 -25.49 -18.15
N TRP A 197 -58.24 -26.34 -19.12
CA TRP A 197 -58.81 -26.43 -20.47
C TRP A 197 -59.69 -27.67 -20.65
#